data_AF-A0A175RV37-F1
#
_entry.id   AF-A0A175RV37-F1
#
_cell.length_a   1.000
_cell.length_b   1.000
_cell.length_c   1.000
_cell.angle_alpha   90.00
_cell.angle_beta   90.00
_cell.angle_gamma   90.00
#
_symmetry.space_group_name_H-M   'P 1'
#
loop_
_entity.id
_entity.type
_entity.pdbx_description
1 polymer ?
#
loop_
_entity_poly.entity_id
_entity_poly.type
_entity_poly.pdbx_seq_one_letter_code
_entity_poly.pdbx_strand_id
1 'polypeptide(L)'
;MFGQQTGEVPVVLLTISHPMLSAPIRLSGDPTARLSEQPLRYGTASRGALYDFLPFAISLPDDVSERAPVAQIVLDNVDRTLVSMVRSIPTPSTVRIEIVLASSPDAVEIDFPAFQVQGVTFDASSMTLQLGLDDLTDKPFPAGNFDPSGFPGLF
;
A
#
# COMPACT_ATOMS: atom_id res chain seq x y z
N MET A 1 15.17 -23.88 -2.16
CA MET A 1 15.23 -24.21 -0.72
C MET A 1 14.74 -22.95 0.00
N PHE A 2 13.43 -22.84 0.24
CA PHE A 2 12.82 -21.65 0.84
C PHE A 2 12.87 -21.80 2.36
N GLY A 3 13.77 -21.05 2.98
CA GLY A 3 14.01 -21.10 4.42
C GLY A 3 12.78 -20.72 5.20
N GLN A 4 12.37 -21.59 6.11
CA GLN A 4 11.43 -21.28 7.17
C GLN A 4 12.02 -20.20 8.08
N GLN A 5 11.71 -18.93 7.84
CA GLN A 5 11.70 -17.92 8.91
C GLN A 5 10.34 -18.03 9.63
N THR A 6 10.10 -19.20 10.22
CA THR A 6 8.97 -19.47 11.11
C THR A 6 9.18 -18.72 12.41
N GLY A 7 8.44 -17.62 12.60
CA GLY A 7 8.34 -16.91 13.87
C GLY A 7 7.89 -15.45 13.74
N GLU A 8 8.10 -14.84 12.57
CA GLU A 8 7.76 -13.43 12.37
C GLU A 8 6.40 -13.29 11.71
N VAL A 9 5.56 -12.44 12.30
CA VAL A 9 4.22 -12.13 11.80
C VAL A 9 4.37 -10.98 10.80
N PRO A 10 4.13 -11.19 9.50
CA PRO A 10 4.11 -10.09 8.55
C PRO A 10 2.90 -9.21 8.83
N VAL A 11 3.11 -7.91 8.78
CA VAL A 11 2.10 -6.87 9.01
C VAL A 11 2.02 -6.03 7.76
N VAL A 12 0.82 -5.91 7.21
CA VAL A 12 0.57 -5.07 6.05
C VAL A 12 0.23 -3.66 6.51
N LEU A 13 0.91 -2.67 5.97
CA LEU A 13 0.69 -1.26 6.20
C LEU A 13 0.15 -0.62 4.90
N LEU A 14 -0.96 0.10 5.01
CA LEU A 14 -1.56 0.84 3.92
C LEU A 14 -1.44 2.33 4.18
N THR A 15 -0.98 3.07 3.17
CA THR A 15 -0.99 4.53 3.17
C THR A 15 -1.80 5.04 1.99
N ILE A 16 -2.97 5.61 2.26
CA ILE A 16 -3.85 6.20 1.24
C ILE A 16 -3.64 7.71 1.26
N SER A 17 -3.21 8.26 0.13
CA SER A 17 -2.92 9.68 -0.05
C SER A 17 -3.80 10.27 -1.14
N HIS A 18 -4.28 11.49 -0.92
CA HIS A 18 -5.07 12.23 -1.90
C HIS A 18 -4.87 13.74 -1.70
N PRO A 19 -4.78 14.56 -2.78
CA PRO A 19 -4.53 16.00 -2.65
C PRO A 19 -5.55 16.79 -1.82
N MET A 20 -6.79 16.30 -1.71
CA MET A 20 -7.83 16.93 -0.89
C MET A 20 -7.77 16.53 0.60
N LEU A 21 -6.96 15.54 0.97
CA LEU A 21 -6.78 15.15 2.37
C LEU A 21 -5.65 15.98 2.98
N SER A 22 -5.90 16.56 4.15
CA SER A 22 -4.88 17.31 4.91
C SER A 22 -3.78 16.40 5.47
N ALA A 23 -4.08 15.12 5.67
CA ALA A 23 -3.15 14.08 6.09
C ALA A 23 -3.52 12.74 5.42
N PRO A 24 -2.54 11.89 5.10
CA PRO A 24 -2.80 10.57 4.55
C PRO A 24 -3.49 9.67 5.56
N ILE A 25 -4.36 8.78 5.08
CA ILE A 25 -4.98 7.72 5.89
C ILE A 25 -3.99 6.57 6.00
N ARG A 26 -3.68 6.15 7.22
CA ARG A 26 -2.68 5.10 7.51
C ARG A 26 -3.36 3.95 8.25
N LEU A 27 -3.37 2.77 7.64
CA LEU A 27 -4.04 1.59 8.19
C LEU A 27 -3.05 0.45 8.40
N SER A 28 -3.21 -0.29 9.48
CA SER A 28 -2.46 -1.51 9.80
C SER A 28 -3.41 -2.71 9.72
N GLY A 29 -2.96 -3.78 9.05
CA GLY A 29 -3.70 -5.04 8.97
C GLY A 29 -3.72 -5.80 10.30
N ASP A 30 -2.82 -5.46 11.23
CA ASP A 30 -2.67 -6.13 12.51
C ASP A 30 -2.64 -5.15 13.69
N PRO A 31 -3.21 -5.51 14.86
CA PRO A 31 -3.22 -4.70 16.07
C PRO A 31 -1.94 -4.95 16.90
N THR A 32 -0.76 -4.67 16.33
CA THR A 32 0.54 -5.03 16.95
C THR A 32 0.79 -4.34 18.30
N ALA A 33 0.35 -3.08 18.44
CA ALA A 33 0.53 -2.26 19.62
C ALA A 33 -0.74 -1.47 19.96
N ARG A 34 -0.86 -1.06 21.23
CA ARG A 34 -1.88 -0.11 21.67
C ARG A 34 -1.36 1.31 21.40
N LEU A 35 -2.05 2.04 20.54
CA LEU A 35 -1.69 3.41 20.13
C LEU A 35 -2.31 4.49 21.04
N SER A 36 -3.48 4.21 21.60
CA SER A 36 -4.22 5.15 22.45
C SER A 36 -5.07 4.39 23.46
N GLU A 37 -5.23 4.94 24.67
CA GLU A 37 -6.06 4.35 25.72
C GLU A 37 -7.49 4.94 25.74
N GLN A 38 -7.65 6.21 25.33
CA GLN A 38 -8.94 6.92 25.31
C GLN A 38 -9.04 7.89 24.12
N PRO A 39 -9.75 7.53 23.03
CA PRO A 39 -10.39 6.24 22.78
C PRO A 39 -9.36 5.11 22.63
N LEU A 40 -9.76 3.88 22.94
CA LEU A 40 -8.92 2.70 22.79
C LEU A 40 -8.64 2.47 21.31
N ARG A 41 -7.38 2.57 20.90
CA ARG A 41 -6.94 2.31 19.52
C ARG A 41 -5.74 1.37 19.52
N TYR A 42 -5.78 0.43 18.60
CA TYR A 42 -4.66 -0.47 18.30
C TYR A 42 -4.13 -0.16 16.91
N GLY A 43 -2.94 -0.67 16.60
CA GLY A 43 -2.30 -0.43 15.33
C GLY A 43 -0.80 -0.66 15.40
N THR A 44 -0.09 -0.17 14.40
CA THR A 44 1.37 -0.33 14.28
C THR A 44 2.03 1.04 14.22
N ALA A 45 3.02 1.27 15.09
CA ALA A 45 3.89 2.43 14.98
C ALA A 45 5.09 2.05 14.11
N SER A 46 5.35 2.84 13.08
CA SER A 46 6.43 2.58 12.12
C SER A 46 6.97 3.90 11.59
N ARG A 47 8.29 4.08 11.58
CA ARG A 47 9.09 5.24 11.11
C ARG A 47 8.52 6.60 11.55
N GLY A 48 8.04 6.68 12.79
CA GLY A 48 7.45 7.89 13.36
C GLY A 48 6.00 8.18 12.93
N ALA A 49 5.38 7.30 12.15
CA ALA A 49 3.97 7.36 11.78
C ALA A 49 3.15 6.30 12.54
N LEU A 50 1.90 6.63 12.82
CA LEU A 50 0.94 5.72 13.44
C LEU A 50 -0.01 5.18 12.37
N TYR A 51 -0.16 3.86 12.34
CA TYR A 51 -1.07 3.16 11.44
C TYR A 51 -2.19 2.56 12.29
N ASP A 52 -3.41 3.10 12.19
CA ASP A 52 -4.55 2.62 12.97
C ASP A 52 -4.97 1.22 12.47
N PHE A 53 -5.23 0.30 13.39
CA PHE A 53 -5.68 -1.04 13.06
C PHE A 53 -7.08 -0.99 12.45
N LEU A 54 -7.19 -1.54 11.24
CA LEU A 54 -8.46 -1.83 10.59
C LEU A 54 -8.32 -3.18 9.89
N PRO A 55 -9.20 -4.15 10.14
CA PRO A 55 -9.14 -5.42 9.43
C PRO A 55 -9.38 -5.19 7.93
N PHE A 56 -8.48 -5.71 7.11
CA PHE A 56 -8.63 -5.70 5.67
C PHE A 56 -8.04 -6.95 5.02
N ALA A 57 -8.56 -7.29 3.84
CA ALA A 57 -8.00 -8.30 2.97
C ALA A 57 -7.37 -7.61 1.75
N ILE A 58 -6.19 -8.09 1.33
CA ILE A 58 -5.50 -7.63 0.13
C ILE A 58 -5.29 -8.81 -0.81
N SER A 59 -5.60 -8.60 -2.09
CA SER A 59 -5.27 -9.51 -3.18
C SER A 59 -4.37 -8.76 -4.14
N LEU A 60 -3.10 -9.17 -4.19
CA LEU A 60 -2.15 -8.69 -5.18
C LEU A 60 -2.29 -9.53 -6.45
N PRO A 61 -2.17 -8.92 -7.64
CA PRO A 61 -2.25 -9.65 -8.89
C PRO A 61 -1.01 -10.55 -9.06
N ASP A 62 -1.24 -11.83 -9.34
CA ASP A 62 -0.18 -12.76 -9.71
C ASP A 62 0.24 -12.56 -11.18
N ASP A 63 1.55 -12.65 -11.45
CA ASP A 63 2.21 -12.41 -12.75
C ASP A 63 1.82 -13.41 -13.87
N VAL A 64 0.80 -14.25 -13.66
CA VAL A 64 0.47 -15.43 -14.49
C VAL A 64 -0.78 -15.21 -15.36
N SER A 65 -1.43 -14.05 -15.29
CA SER A 65 -2.70 -13.80 -16.00
C SER A 65 -2.52 -12.83 -17.17
N GLU A 66 -3.00 -13.21 -18.36
CA GLU A 66 -3.06 -12.39 -19.59
C GLU A 66 -3.96 -11.13 -19.48
N ARG A 67 -4.39 -10.74 -18.27
CA ARG A 67 -5.22 -9.56 -18.00
C ARG A 67 -4.37 -8.52 -17.26
N ALA A 68 -4.73 -7.24 -17.40
CA ALA A 68 -4.13 -6.18 -16.63
C ALA A 68 -4.12 -6.57 -15.13
N PRO A 69 -2.96 -6.51 -14.44
CA PRO A 69 -2.85 -6.88 -13.04
C PRO A 69 -3.66 -5.89 -12.18
N VAL A 70 -4.84 -6.31 -11.73
CA VAL A 70 -5.69 -5.52 -10.81
C VAL A 70 -5.49 -6.04 -9.40
N ALA A 71 -5.00 -5.18 -8.52
CA ALA A 71 -4.97 -5.47 -7.08
C ALA A 71 -6.30 -5.07 -6.45
N GLN A 72 -6.69 -5.73 -5.36
CA GLN A 72 -7.92 -5.43 -4.64
C GLN A 72 -7.65 -5.33 -3.15
N ILE A 73 -8.22 -4.32 -2.51
CA ILE A 73 -8.24 -4.18 -1.04
C ILE A 73 -9.70 -4.16 -0.60
N VAL A 74 -10.04 -5.00 0.37
CA VAL A 74 -11.35 -5.02 1.02
C VAL A 74 -11.16 -4.59 2.46
N LEU A 75 -11.68 -3.42 2.82
CA LEU A 75 -11.71 -2.92 4.18
C LEU A 75 -13.03 -3.31 4.83
N ASP A 76 -12.98 -4.01 5.95
CA ASP A 76 -14.16 -4.38 6.73
C ASP A 76 -14.34 -3.44 7.91
N ASN A 77 -15.59 -3.33 8.40
CA ASN A 77 -15.93 -2.48 9.55
C ASN A 77 -15.58 -1.00 9.34
N VAL A 78 -15.84 -0.49 8.13
CA VAL A 78 -15.59 0.90 7.79
C VAL A 78 -16.65 1.82 8.43
N ASP A 79 -16.18 2.84 9.16
CA ASP A 79 -17.07 3.84 9.72
C ASP A 79 -17.73 4.69 8.63
N ARG A 80 -18.95 5.17 8.91
CA ARG A 80 -19.71 6.05 7.99
C ARG A 80 -18.95 7.32 7.61
N THR A 81 -18.07 7.78 8.48
CA THR A 81 -17.20 8.94 8.25
C THR A 81 -16.20 8.68 7.13
N LEU A 82 -15.55 7.51 7.12
CA LEU A 82 -14.61 7.12 6.06
C LEU A 82 -15.34 6.95 4.73
N VAL A 83 -16.51 6.31 4.73
CA VAL A 83 -17.35 6.17 3.52
C VAL A 83 -17.73 7.54 2.94
N SER A 84 -18.15 8.47 3.80
CA SER A 84 -18.54 9.82 3.37
C SER A 84 -17.34 10.61 2.83
N MET A 85 -16.17 10.44 3.44
CA MET A 85 -14.92 11.05 3.00
C MET A 85 -14.50 10.54 1.62
N VAL A 86 -14.47 9.22 1.41
CA VAL A 86 -14.11 8.63 0.11
C VAL A 86 -15.11 9.05 -0.98
N ARG A 87 -16.41 9.12 -0.66
CA ARG A 87 -17.43 9.62 -1.60
C ARG A 87 -17.29 11.09 -1.96
N SER A 88 -16.66 11.90 -1.11
CA SER A 88 -16.45 13.33 -1.35
C SER A 88 -15.27 13.63 -2.27
N ILE A 89 -14.44 12.61 -2.56
CA ILE A 89 -13.25 12.73 -3.37
C ILE A 89 -13.61 12.42 -4.84
N PRO A 90 -13.53 13.39 -5.76
CA PRO A 90 -13.92 13.21 -7.16
C PRO A 90 -12.80 12.61 -8.02
N THR A 91 -11.57 12.55 -7.51
CA THR A 91 -10.37 12.12 -8.24
C THR A 91 -9.74 10.87 -7.64
N PRO A 92 -9.02 10.04 -8.43
CA PRO A 92 -8.36 8.84 -7.93
C PRO A 92 -7.40 9.14 -6.77
N SER A 93 -7.43 8.31 -5.73
CA SER A 93 -6.44 8.34 -4.65
C SER A 93 -5.28 7.41 -4.94
N THR A 94 -4.12 7.68 -4.34
CA THR A 94 -2.94 6.81 -4.44
C THR A 94 -2.83 5.96 -3.17
N VAL A 95 -2.57 4.67 -3.33
CA VAL A 95 -2.36 3.73 -2.24
C VAL A 95 -0.95 3.18 -2.32
N ARG A 96 -0.22 3.30 -1.22
CA ARG A 96 1.05 2.61 -1.00
C ARG A 96 0.82 1.44 -0.06
N ILE A 97 1.36 0.28 -0.42
CA ILE A 97 1.29 -0.94 0.39
C ILE A 97 2.72 -1.29 0.80
N GLU A 98 2.95 -1.41 2.10
CA GLU A 98 4.23 -1.84 2.66
C GLU A 98 3.98 -3.10 3.49
N ILE A 99 4.89 -4.07 3.42
CA ILE A 99 4.89 -5.25 4.28
C ILE A 99 6.10 -5.12 5.19
N VAL A 100 5.84 -5.14 6.50
CA VAL A 100 6.84 -5.09 7.56
C VAL A 100 6.69 -6.31 8.45
N LEU A 101 7.62 -6.53 9.37
CA LEU A 101 7.50 -7.56 10.38
C LEU A 101 7.01 -6.95 11.69
N ALA A 102 6.14 -7.64 12.42
CA ALA A 102 5.67 -7.18 13.73
C ALA A 102 6.82 -6.95 14.73
N SER A 103 7.92 -7.71 14.59
CA SER A 103 9.15 -7.57 15.38
C SER A 103 9.99 -6.34 15.00
N SER A 104 9.93 -5.93 13.74
CA SER A 104 10.74 -4.85 13.14
C SER A 104 9.87 -3.96 12.25
N PRO A 105 8.90 -3.22 12.81
CA PRO A 105 7.91 -2.47 12.02
C PRO A 105 8.54 -1.32 11.22
N ASP A 106 9.76 -0.91 11.56
CA ASP A 106 10.51 0.13 10.85
C ASP A 106 11.27 -0.40 9.62
N ALA A 107 11.46 -1.72 9.51
CA ALA A 107 12.09 -2.37 8.38
C ALA A 107 11.04 -2.81 7.37
N VAL A 108 11.09 -2.24 6.16
CA VAL A 108 10.19 -2.59 5.07
C VAL A 108 10.77 -3.77 4.30
N GLU A 109 10.07 -4.90 4.33
CA GLU A 109 10.44 -6.12 3.59
C GLU A 109 10.03 -6.01 2.11
N ILE A 110 8.83 -5.49 1.87
CA ILE A 110 8.26 -5.33 0.53
C ILE A 110 7.56 -3.98 0.45
N ASP A 111 7.83 -3.22 -0.62
CA ASP A 111 7.21 -1.91 -0.88
C ASP A 111 6.55 -1.89 -2.25
N PHE A 112 5.28 -1.51 -2.28
CA PHE A 112 4.56 -1.18 -3.49
C PHE A 112 4.18 0.31 -3.46
N PRO A 113 4.97 1.16 -4.14
CA PRO A 113 5.02 2.59 -3.84
C PRO A 113 3.77 3.37 -4.28
N ALA A 114 3.09 2.97 -5.36
CA ALA A 114 1.97 3.72 -5.89
C ALA A 114 1.02 2.85 -6.73
N PHE A 115 -0.12 2.48 -6.13
CA PHE A 115 -1.29 2.03 -6.85
C PHE A 115 -2.30 3.17 -6.97
N GLN A 116 -2.94 3.32 -8.14
CA GLN A 116 -4.07 4.22 -8.30
C GLN A 116 -5.38 3.49 -8.01
N VAL A 117 -6.26 4.12 -7.24
CA VAL A 117 -7.63 3.62 -7.03
C VAL A 117 -8.43 3.85 -8.31
N GLN A 118 -8.73 2.77 -9.05
CA GLN A 118 -9.54 2.81 -10.27
C GLN A 118 -11.04 2.82 -9.98
N GLY A 119 -11.45 2.21 -8.87
CA GLY A 119 -12.85 2.07 -8.51
C GLY A 119 -13.02 1.77 -7.04
N VAL A 120 -14.17 2.20 -6.50
CA VAL A 120 -14.56 1.93 -5.11
C VAL A 120 -15.99 1.40 -5.10
N THR A 121 -16.17 0.22 -4.51
CA THR A 121 -17.49 -0.38 -4.27
C THR A 121 -17.77 -0.37 -2.78
N PHE A 122 -18.98 0.04 -2.40
CA PHE A 122 -19.42 0.09 -1.01
C PHE A 122 -20.52 -0.94 -0.78
N ASP A 123 -20.41 -1.70 0.30
CA ASP A 123 -21.47 -2.54 0.85
C ASP A 123 -21.88 -2.01 2.23
N ALA A 124 -22.88 -2.63 2.88
CA ALA A 124 -23.44 -2.20 4.16
C ALA A 124 -22.39 -2.05 5.28
N SER A 125 -21.30 -2.83 5.23
CA SER A 125 -20.24 -2.82 6.25
C SER A 125 -18.81 -2.97 5.70
N SER A 126 -18.63 -2.96 4.38
CA SER A 126 -17.32 -3.13 3.75
C SER A 126 -17.12 -2.14 2.61
N MET A 127 -15.85 -1.81 2.35
CA MET A 127 -15.43 -0.97 1.23
C MET A 127 -14.36 -1.71 0.44
N THR A 128 -14.62 -1.92 -0.84
CA THR A 128 -13.68 -2.55 -1.77
C THR A 128 -13.04 -1.50 -2.67
N LEU A 129 -11.72 -1.42 -2.64
CA LEU A 129 -10.88 -0.58 -3.50
C LEU A 129 -10.28 -1.46 -4.60
N GLN A 130 -10.51 -1.09 -5.85
CA GLN A 130 -9.82 -1.67 -7.00
C GLN A 130 -8.60 -0.81 -7.33
N LEU A 131 -7.44 -1.46 -7.37
CA LEU A 131 -6.15 -0.82 -7.54
C LEU A 131 -5.56 -1.20 -8.89
N GLY A 132 -5.22 -0.19 -9.68
CA GLY A 132 -4.32 -0.34 -10.82
C GLY A 132 -2.90 -0.02 -10.41
N LEU A 133 -1.93 -0.74 -10.96
CA LEU A 133 -0.58 -0.18 -11.05
C LEU A 133 -0.71 1.14 -11.80
N ASP A 134 -0.18 2.21 -11.22
CA ASP A 134 0.01 3.42 -11.99
C ASP A 134 0.94 3.07 -13.16
N ASP A 135 0.53 3.38 -14.38
CA ASP A 135 1.31 3.14 -15.59
C ASP A 135 2.48 4.14 -15.69
N LEU A 136 3.10 4.48 -14.55
CA LEU A 136 4.35 5.23 -14.50
C LEU A 136 5.57 4.38 -14.86
N THR A 137 5.35 3.14 -15.32
CA THR A 137 6.30 2.40 -16.17
C THR A 137 6.50 3.11 -17.52
N ASP A 138 5.67 4.11 -17.87
CA ASP A 138 5.94 5.04 -18.97
C ASP A 138 6.85 6.22 -18.57
N LYS A 139 7.71 6.02 -17.57
CA LYS A 139 9.00 6.69 -17.57
C LYS A 139 9.95 5.81 -18.38
N PRO A 140 10.34 6.19 -19.63
CA PRO A 140 11.53 5.60 -20.22
C PRO A 140 12.66 5.87 -19.24
N PHE A 141 13.14 4.79 -18.64
CA PHE A 141 14.37 4.72 -17.89
C PHE A 141 15.45 5.50 -18.66
N PRO A 142 16.01 6.63 -18.19
CA PRO A 142 17.17 7.19 -18.84
C PRO A 142 18.38 6.93 -17.94
N ALA A 143 19.17 5.89 -18.24
CA ALA A 143 20.60 5.76 -17.90
C ALA A 143 21.06 4.29 -18.09
N GLY A 144 21.66 3.88 -19.20
CA GLY A 144 22.11 4.63 -20.34
C GLY A 144 22.23 3.73 -21.56
N ASN A 145 22.01 4.29 -22.74
CA ASN A 145 22.63 3.73 -23.93
C ASN A 145 24.13 3.74 -23.68
N PHE A 146 24.74 2.56 -23.70
CA PHE A 146 26.18 2.43 -23.90
C PHE A 146 26.45 2.95 -25.31
N ASP A 147 26.72 4.24 -25.43
CA ASP A 147 27.17 4.84 -26.67
C ASP A 147 28.64 4.43 -26.85
N PRO A 148 29.02 3.70 -27.91
CA PRO A 148 30.41 3.32 -28.17
C PRO A 148 31.33 4.52 -28.41
N SER A 149 30.78 5.74 -28.53
CA SER A 149 31.52 6.97 -28.71
C SER A 149 32.32 7.44 -27.48
N GLY A 150 32.14 6.80 -26.31
CA GLY A 150 32.83 7.15 -25.06
C GLY A 150 34.18 6.47 -24.81
N PHE A 151 34.64 5.53 -25.65
CA PHE A 151 35.88 4.79 -25.42
C PHE A 151 36.92 4.98 -26.54
N PRO A 152 37.59 6.14 -26.64
CA PRO A 152 38.80 6.27 -27.44
C PRO A 152 39.96 5.64 -26.65
N GLY A 153 40.07 4.32 -26.68
CA GLY A 153 41.05 3.61 -25.86
C GLY A 153 41.10 2.10 -26.05
N LEU A 154 41.06 1.63 -27.29
CA LEU A 154 41.51 0.29 -27.66
C LEU A 154 42.41 0.45 -28.88
N PHE A 155 43.69 0.13 -28.69
CA PHE A 155 44.73 0.10 -29.72
C PHE A 155 44.45 -0.99 -30.75
#